data_AF-A0A6L7YN69-F1
#
_entry.id   AF-A0A6L7YN69-F1
#
_cell.length_a   1.000
_cell.length_b   1.000
_cell.length_c   1.000
_cell.angle_alpha   90.00
_cell.angle_beta   90.00
_cell.angle_gamma   90.00
#
_symmetry.space_group_name_H-M   'P 1'
#
loop_
_entity.id
_entity.type
_entity.pdbx_description
1 polymer ?
#
loop_
_entity_poly.entity_id
_entity_poly.type
_entity_poly.pdbx_seq_one_letter_code
_entity_poly.pdbx_strand_id
1 'polypeptide(L)'
;MSEHGGSTRYWADWFWKRAGGRPSLPADIGYAAMCALEVYVEQVDNLTTVTAASRIEGVGIRRPAGVSERRIHGCLAVGRRGAAILVEESDNAAQKRFTIAHECAHFILEVRTNQKRAAIRLGPDFSRVLHGLREATPTERIDARLNNVRSDALVHFMDRTAAGGYGCGRIHEAECLADDLAVEILAPRSELIKSLSSFGPMDFSESLSAARRTAKRRFGLPETIADWYANRVVWQLKGGPSSAERFGFGRWSSPQSSVVFSAADGNRTSNDDGKQSCRKHE
;
A
#
# COMPACT_ATOMS: atom_id res chain seq x y z
N MET A 1 14.51 2.93 -14.25
CA MET A 1 14.52 3.16 -12.80
C MET A 1 13.15 2.75 -12.26
N SER A 2 13.09 1.70 -11.46
CA SER A 2 11.85 1.16 -10.88
C SER A 2 11.40 2.00 -9.67
N GLU A 3 10.86 3.20 -9.94
CA GLU A 3 10.48 4.18 -8.91
C GLU A 3 9.28 3.77 -8.04
N HIS A 4 8.54 2.73 -8.41
CA HIS A 4 7.26 2.40 -7.75
C HIS A 4 7.47 1.67 -6.40
N GLY A 5 8.49 0.80 -6.28
CA GLY A 5 8.73 0.04 -5.05
C GLY A 5 9.30 0.85 -3.87
N GLY A 6 10.01 1.94 -4.17
CA GLY A 6 10.53 2.85 -3.15
C GLY A 6 9.44 3.72 -2.52
N SER A 7 8.43 4.11 -3.29
CA SER A 7 7.32 4.94 -2.85
C SER A 7 6.38 4.18 -1.90
N THR A 8 5.95 2.97 -2.26
CA THR A 8 4.95 2.21 -1.50
C THR A 8 5.44 1.83 -0.11
N ARG A 9 6.65 1.27 -0.01
CA ARG A 9 7.25 0.91 1.29
C ARG A 9 7.46 2.13 2.17
N TYR A 10 7.95 3.24 1.59
CA TYR A 10 8.14 4.49 2.32
C TYR A 10 6.82 4.96 2.96
N TRP A 11 5.72 4.94 2.20
CA TRP A 11 4.41 5.36 2.71
C TRP A 11 3.85 4.43 3.77
N ALA A 12 4.02 3.11 3.61
CA ALA A 12 3.63 2.14 4.63
C ALA A 12 4.43 2.32 5.92
N ASP A 13 5.75 2.48 5.83
CA ASP A 13 6.62 2.72 7.00
C ASP A 13 6.27 4.04 7.69
N TRP A 14 6.00 5.09 6.90
CA TRP A 14 5.56 6.39 7.41
C TRP A 14 4.20 6.31 8.11
N PHE A 15 3.24 5.56 7.54
CA PHE A 15 1.90 5.36 8.12
C PHE A 15 2.03 4.71 9.50
N TRP A 16 2.75 3.59 9.58
CA TRP A 16 2.95 2.90 10.86
C TRP A 16 3.76 3.72 11.85
N LYS A 17 4.77 4.48 11.41
CA LYS A 17 5.51 5.38 12.28
C LYS A 17 4.59 6.43 12.92
N ARG A 18 3.66 7.01 12.16
CA ARG A 18 2.69 7.98 12.72
C ARG A 18 1.62 7.32 13.59
N ALA A 19 1.26 6.06 13.32
CA ALA A 19 0.34 5.29 14.16
C ALA A 19 0.93 4.89 15.52
N GLY A 20 2.21 5.19 15.79
CA GLY A 20 2.91 4.78 17.01
C GLY A 20 3.69 3.47 16.89
N GLY A 21 3.88 2.97 15.67
CA GLY A 21 4.51 1.68 15.36
C GLY A 21 3.51 0.68 14.79
N ARG A 22 4.03 -0.42 14.23
CA ARG A 22 3.19 -1.53 13.75
C ARG A 22 2.88 -2.47 14.93
N PRO A 23 1.59 -2.76 15.22
CA PRO A 23 1.21 -3.71 16.25
C PRO A 23 1.41 -5.16 15.78
N SER A 24 1.02 -6.13 16.61
CA SER A 24 0.92 -7.53 16.18
C SER A 24 -0.08 -7.71 15.04
N LEU A 25 0.20 -8.65 14.15
CA LEU A 25 -0.66 -8.97 13.00
C LEU A 25 -1.75 -9.97 13.38
N PRO A 26 -2.94 -9.90 12.75
CA PRO A 26 -3.38 -8.83 11.84
C PRO A 26 -3.64 -7.52 12.60
N ALA A 27 -3.16 -6.40 12.04
CA ALA A 27 -3.22 -5.11 12.71
C ALA A 27 -4.64 -4.50 12.71
N ASP A 28 -4.96 -3.75 13.77
CA ASP A 28 -6.15 -2.88 13.81
C ASP A 28 -5.89 -1.64 12.96
N ILE A 29 -6.29 -1.72 11.69
CA ILE A 29 -6.08 -0.64 10.73
C ILE A 29 -7.00 0.56 11.00
N GLY A 30 -8.15 0.36 11.63
CA GLY A 30 -9.08 1.44 11.95
C GLY A 30 -8.50 2.38 13.00
N TYR A 31 -7.96 1.81 14.08
CA TYR A 31 -7.24 2.57 15.09
C TYR A 31 -5.99 3.25 14.49
N ALA A 32 -5.23 2.53 13.67
CA ALA A 32 -4.03 3.09 13.03
C ALA A 32 -4.36 4.27 12.09
N ALA A 33 -5.47 4.20 11.34
CA ALA A 33 -5.94 5.28 10.48
C ALA A 33 -6.26 6.56 11.28
N MET A 34 -6.95 6.41 12.41
CA MET A 34 -7.24 7.52 13.32
C MET A 34 -5.95 8.17 13.84
N CYS A 35 -4.98 7.39 14.30
CA CYS A 35 -3.73 7.93 14.84
C CYS A 35 -2.81 8.53 13.77
N ALA A 36 -2.68 7.90 12.61
CA ALA A 36 -1.72 8.32 11.58
C ALA A 36 -2.25 9.42 10.66
N LEU A 37 -3.55 9.36 10.35
CA LEU A 37 -4.18 10.18 9.31
C LEU A 37 -5.23 11.15 9.86
N GLU A 38 -5.62 11.02 11.14
CA GLU A 38 -6.75 11.77 11.72
C GLU A 38 -8.06 11.50 10.95
N VAL A 39 -8.20 10.27 10.45
CA VAL A 39 -9.36 9.80 9.68
C VAL A 39 -10.22 8.94 10.58
N TYR A 40 -11.49 9.28 10.70
CA TYR A 40 -12.46 8.47 11.43
C TYR A 40 -12.98 7.31 10.56
N VAL A 41 -13.21 6.13 11.15
CA VAL A 41 -13.80 4.99 10.45
C VAL A 41 -15.22 4.77 10.97
N GLU A 42 -16.20 4.86 10.08
CA GLU A 42 -17.62 4.61 10.36
C GLU A 42 -18.06 3.32 9.66
N GLN A 43 -18.70 2.43 10.40
CA GLN A 43 -19.36 1.28 9.79
C GLN A 43 -20.81 1.62 9.47
N VAL A 44 -21.24 1.30 8.25
CA VAL A 44 -22.54 1.66 7.71
C VAL A 44 -23.19 0.39 7.18
N ASP A 45 -24.39 0.11 7.67
CA ASP A 45 -25.20 -0.99 7.16
C ASP A 45 -25.75 -0.66 5.76
N ASN A 46 -25.73 -1.65 4.86
CA ASN A 46 -26.17 -1.52 3.48
C ASN A 46 -25.55 -0.31 2.76
N LEU A 47 -24.22 -0.26 2.74
CA LEU A 47 -23.46 0.84 2.14
C LEU A 47 -23.62 0.83 0.62
N THR A 48 -24.24 1.91 0.11
CA THR A 48 -24.36 2.20 -1.32
C THR A 48 -23.73 3.55 -1.61
N THR A 49 -23.49 3.83 -2.89
CA THR A 49 -23.07 5.16 -3.33
C THR A 49 -24.04 6.27 -2.94
N VAL A 50 -25.34 5.96 -2.83
CA VAL A 50 -26.38 6.89 -2.37
C VAL A 50 -26.29 7.09 -0.86
N THR A 51 -26.19 6.02 -0.07
CA THR A 51 -26.10 6.16 1.40
C THR A 51 -24.80 6.84 1.81
N ALA A 52 -23.69 6.54 1.13
CA ALA A 52 -22.42 7.23 1.29
C ALA A 52 -22.55 8.72 0.97
N ALA A 53 -23.13 9.08 -0.18
CA ALA A 53 -23.34 10.48 -0.54
C ALA A 53 -24.21 11.22 0.49
N SER A 54 -25.29 10.61 1.00
CA SER A 54 -26.14 11.22 2.03
C SER A 54 -25.41 11.42 3.36
N ARG A 55 -24.56 10.47 3.78
CA ARG A 55 -23.72 10.62 4.99
C ARG A 55 -22.71 11.76 4.84
N ILE A 56 -22.17 11.90 3.62
CA ILE A 56 -21.19 12.90 3.23
C ILE A 56 -21.81 14.31 3.09
N GLU A 57 -23.04 14.42 2.61
CA GLU A 57 -23.81 15.68 2.62
C GLU A 57 -24.09 16.17 4.04
N GLY A 58 -24.38 15.27 4.97
CA GLY A 58 -24.55 15.59 6.39
C GLY A 58 -23.32 16.26 7.02
N VAL A 59 -22.13 16.09 6.43
CA VAL A 59 -20.88 16.74 6.86
C VAL A 59 -20.43 17.91 5.98
N GLY A 60 -21.29 18.36 5.06
CA GLY A 60 -21.12 19.60 4.29
C GLY A 60 -20.37 19.46 2.96
N ILE A 61 -20.29 18.25 2.41
CA ILE A 61 -19.73 17.99 1.07
C ILE A 61 -20.90 17.88 0.07
N ARG A 62 -20.86 18.61 -1.05
CA ARG A 62 -21.92 18.50 -2.06
C ARG A 62 -21.90 17.12 -2.72
N ARG A 63 -23.06 16.49 -2.85
CA ARG A 63 -23.21 15.23 -3.58
C ARG A 63 -22.73 15.39 -5.04
N PRO A 64 -21.90 14.48 -5.53
CA PRO A 64 -21.59 14.42 -6.96
C PRO A 64 -22.87 14.16 -7.75
N ALA A 65 -23.14 14.98 -8.78
CA ALA A 65 -24.30 14.77 -9.65
C ALA A 65 -24.14 13.49 -10.48
N GLY A 66 -25.23 12.75 -10.71
CA GLY A 66 -25.25 11.61 -11.64
C GLY A 66 -24.68 10.30 -11.11
N VAL A 67 -24.54 10.13 -9.79
CA VAL A 67 -24.08 8.86 -9.20
C VAL A 67 -25.18 7.80 -9.27
N SER A 68 -24.94 6.74 -10.05
CA SER A 68 -25.80 5.55 -10.06
C SER A 68 -25.71 4.81 -8.72
N GLU A 69 -26.86 4.34 -8.23
CA GLU A 69 -26.93 3.56 -7.01
C GLU A 69 -26.29 2.20 -7.22
N ARG A 70 -25.29 1.88 -6.40
CA ARG A 70 -24.65 0.56 -6.34
C ARG A 70 -24.08 0.31 -4.96
N ARG A 71 -23.94 -0.97 -4.61
CA ARG A 71 -23.27 -1.38 -3.37
C ARG A 71 -21.76 -1.18 -3.48
N ILE A 72 -21.15 -0.75 -2.38
CA ILE A 72 -19.72 -0.48 -2.27
C ILE A 72 -19.19 -1.08 -0.97
N HIS A 73 -17.90 -1.42 -0.94
CA HIS A 73 -17.27 -1.91 0.29
C HIS A 73 -16.86 -0.77 1.20
N GLY A 74 -16.40 0.34 0.61
CA GLY A 74 -15.96 1.50 1.34
C GLY A 74 -16.06 2.79 0.54
N CYS A 75 -15.88 3.90 1.26
CA CYS A 75 -15.86 5.23 0.70
C CYS A 75 -14.98 6.15 1.55
N LEU A 76 -13.96 6.76 0.95
CA LEU A 76 -13.25 7.89 1.53
C LEU A 76 -13.98 9.21 1.24
N ALA A 77 -14.24 9.97 2.28
CA ALA A 77 -14.79 11.31 2.22
C ALA A 77 -13.87 12.31 2.90
N VAL A 78 -13.51 13.39 2.20
CA VAL A 78 -12.67 14.47 2.74
C VAL A 78 -13.34 15.80 2.51
N GLY A 79 -13.57 16.55 3.59
CA GLY A 79 -14.20 17.86 3.54
C GLY A 79 -13.82 18.77 4.69
N ARG A 80 -14.65 19.80 4.92
CA ARG A 80 -14.38 20.90 5.86
C ARG A 80 -14.19 20.45 7.32
N ARG A 81 -14.85 19.35 7.70
CA ARG A 81 -14.88 18.83 9.07
C ARG A 81 -13.86 17.73 9.32
N GLY A 82 -13.01 17.42 8.34
CA GLY A 82 -12.03 16.34 8.42
C GLY A 82 -12.27 15.27 7.36
N ALA A 83 -11.76 14.08 7.64
CA ALA A 83 -11.85 12.93 6.74
C ALA A 83 -12.49 11.74 7.45
N ALA A 84 -13.31 11.01 6.70
CA ALA A 84 -13.98 9.81 7.17
C ALA A 84 -13.84 8.70 6.13
N ILE A 85 -13.70 7.47 6.61
CA ILE A 85 -13.80 6.24 5.82
C ILE A 85 -15.09 5.55 6.25
N LEU A 86 -16.02 5.41 5.32
CA LEU A 86 -17.21 4.59 5.50
C LEU A 86 -16.90 3.17 5.06
N VAL A 87 -17.34 2.17 5.83
CA VAL A 87 -17.12 0.75 5.53
C VAL A 87 -18.42 -0.02 5.68
N GLU A 88 -18.68 -0.97 4.79
CA GLU A 88 -19.84 -1.86 4.86
C GLU A 88 -19.79 -2.73 6.14
N GLU A 89 -20.84 -2.63 6.96
CA GLU A 89 -20.94 -3.37 8.23
C GLU A 89 -21.05 -4.89 8.00
N SER A 90 -21.69 -5.33 6.93
CA SER A 90 -21.86 -6.78 6.66
C SER A 90 -20.59 -7.48 6.14
N ASP A 91 -19.52 -6.74 5.85
CA ASP A 91 -18.25 -7.31 5.42
C ASP A 91 -17.55 -8.07 6.55
N ASN A 92 -16.88 -9.18 6.20
CA ASN A 92 -16.07 -9.90 7.17
C ASN A 92 -14.83 -9.08 7.58
N ALA A 93 -14.20 -9.44 8.72
CA ALA A 93 -13.07 -8.68 9.27
C ALA A 93 -11.86 -8.55 8.32
N ALA A 94 -11.61 -9.54 7.45
CA ALA A 94 -10.53 -9.46 6.47
C ALA A 94 -10.84 -8.43 5.38
N GLN A 95 -12.08 -8.42 4.88
CA GLN A 95 -12.56 -7.46 3.90
C GLN A 95 -12.56 -6.04 4.48
N LYS A 96 -13.12 -5.83 5.68
CA LYS A 96 -13.08 -4.53 6.37
C LYS A 96 -11.66 -4.00 6.51
N ARG A 97 -10.70 -4.84 6.93
CA ARG A 97 -9.28 -4.43 7.03
C ARG A 97 -8.71 -3.97 5.69
N PHE A 98 -8.94 -4.74 4.63
CA PHE A 98 -8.45 -4.38 3.31
C PHE A 98 -9.06 -3.08 2.80
N THR A 99 -10.38 -2.95 2.90
CA THR A 99 -11.10 -1.73 2.52
C THR A 99 -10.57 -0.50 3.26
N ILE A 100 -10.42 -0.55 4.60
CA ILE A 100 -9.87 0.58 5.34
C ILE A 100 -8.44 0.90 4.89
N ALA A 101 -7.59 -0.11 4.68
CA ALA A 101 -6.22 0.12 4.21
C ALA A 101 -6.17 0.73 2.80
N HIS A 102 -7.06 0.31 1.90
CA HIS A 102 -7.21 0.84 0.55
C HIS A 102 -7.65 2.31 0.59
N GLU A 103 -8.64 2.65 1.40
CA GLU A 103 -9.08 4.05 1.54
C GLU A 103 -8.01 4.93 2.23
N CYS A 104 -7.24 4.37 3.17
CA CYS A 104 -6.05 5.03 3.72
C CYS A 104 -5.01 5.29 2.64
N ALA A 105 -4.82 4.36 1.70
CA ALA A 105 -3.90 4.53 0.59
C ALA A 105 -4.34 5.66 -0.34
N HIS A 106 -5.62 5.75 -0.69
CA HIS A 106 -6.17 6.90 -1.42
C HIS A 106 -5.94 8.21 -0.66
N PHE A 107 -6.17 8.24 0.65
CA PHE A 107 -5.91 9.44 1.45
C PHE A 107 -4.44 9.86 1.39
N ILE A 108 -3.50 8.92 1.56
CA ILE A 108 -2.06 9.20 1.51
C ILE A 108 -1.64 9.69 0.12
N LEU A 109 -2.03 8.96 -0.91
CA LEU A 109 -1.58 9.20 -2.29
C LEU A 109 -2.22 10.44 -2.89
N GLU A 110 -3.49 10.70 -2.62
CA GLU A 110 -4.23 11.80 -3.25
C GLU A 110 -4.28 13.04 -2.36
N VAL A 111 -4.68 12.92 -1.10
CA VAL A 111 -4.92 14.08 -0.23
C VAL A 111 -3.59 14.68 0.22
N ARG A 112 -2.68 13.86 0.76
CA ARG A 112 -1.41 14.39 1.30
C ARG A 112 -0.46 14.84 0.19
N THR A 113 -0.42 14.14 -0.94
CA THR A 113 0.35 14.61 -2.10
C THR A 113 -0.21 15.93 -2.64
N ASN A 114 -1.53 16.09 -2.69
CA ASN A 114 -2.17 17.34 -3.11
C ASN A 114 -1.88 18.48 -2.12
N GLN A 115 -1.95 18.24 -0.81
CA GLN A 115 -1.59 19.21 0.22
C GLN A 115 -0.13 19.66 0.11
N LYS A 116 0.80 18.71 -0.06
CA LYS A 116 2.23 19.02 -0.24
C LYS A 116 2.47 19.85 -1.50
N ARG A 117 1.81 19.49 -2.61
CA ARG A 117 1.90 20.24 -3.87
C ARG A 117 1.35 21.65 -3.72
N ALA A 118 0.19 21.81 -3.07
CA ALA A 118 -0.40 23.11 -2.81
C ALA A 118 0.49 24.00 -1.95
N ALA A 119 1.04 23.47 -0.86
CA ALA A 119 1.95 24.23 0.01
C ALA A 119 3.19 24.75 -0.75
N ILE A 120 3.75 23.93 -1.64
CA ILE A 120 4.92 24.30 -2.46
C ILE A 120 4.56 25.30 -3.56
N ARG A 121 3.41 25.13 -4.23
CA ARG A 121 3.07 25.85 -5.46
C ARG A 121 2.19 27.08 -5.26
N LEU A 122 1.36 27.08 -4.22
CA LEU A 122 0.33 28.09 -3.96
C LEU A 122 0.55 28.77 -2.59
N GLY A 123 1.58 28.36 -1.85
CA GLY A 123 1.93 28.91 -0.56
C GLY A 123 1.14 28.32 0.62
N PRO A 124 1.59 28.61 1.85
CA PRO A 124 1.03 28.03 3.07
C PRO A 124 -0.43 28.43 3.32
N ASP A 125 -0.84 29.63 2.91
CA ASP A 125 -2.21 30.14 3.09
C ASP A 125 -3.25 29.38 2.25
N PHE A 126 -2.84 28.68 1.21
CA PHE A 126 -3.73 27.84 0.41
C PHE A 126 -4.21 26.60 1.18
N SER A 127 -3.53 26.21 2.26
CA SER A 127 -4.00 25.14 3.16
C SER A 127 -5.41 25.42 3.68
N ARG A 128 -5.73 26.67 3.99
CA ARG A 128 -7.06 27.09 4.45
C ARG A 128 -8.14 26.86 3.39
N VAL A 129 -7.79 26.91 2.10
CA VAL A 129 -8.69 26.57 0.99
C VAL A 129 -8.89 25.07 0.92
N LEU A 130 -7.82 24.28 1.00
CA LEU A 130 -7.91 22.81 0.95
C LEU A 130 -8.71 22.22 2.12
N HIS A 131 -8.62 22.84 3.29
CA HIS A 131 -9.41 22.48 4.46
C HIS A 131 -10.82 23.12 4.45
N GLY A 132 -11.16 23.87 3.40
CA GLY A 132 -12.43 24.58 3.26
C GLY A 132 -12.73 25.57 4.39
N LEU A 133 -11.70 26.10 5.05
CA LEU A 133 -11.80 27.18 6.03
C LEU A 133 -12.06 28.53 5.34
N ARG A 134 -11.77 28.63 4.03
CA ARG A 134 -12.18 29.74 3.17
C ARG A 134 -12.41 29.25 1.74
N GLU A 135 -13.17 30.02 0.98
CA GLU A 135 -13.29 29.83 -0.47
C GLU A 135 -11.99 30.23 -1.18
N ALA A 136 -11.68 29.51 -2.27
CA ALA A 136 -10.61 29.90 -3.18
C ALA A 136 -10.99 31.20 -3.91
N THR A 137 -10.05 32.14 -4.04
CA THR A 137 -10.24 33.28 -4.95
C THR A 137 -10.24 32.82 -6.42
N PRO A 138 -10.77 33.60 -7.37
CA PRO A 138 -10.68 33.27 -8.80
C PRO A 138 -9.25 32.99 -9.27
N THR A 139 -8.29 33.82 -8.86
CA THR A 139 -6.85 33.65 -9.18
C THR A 139 -6.32 32.33 -8.63
N GLU A 140 -6.59 32.04 -7.36
CA GLU A 140 -6.22 30.79 -6.72
C GLU A 140 -6.81 29.56 -7.37
N ARG A 141 -8.05 29.63 -7.88
CA ARG A 141 -8.66 28.54 -8.66
C ARG A 141 -7.91 28.30 -9.97
N ILE A 142 -7.50 29.37 -10.66
CA ILE A 142 -6.70 29.28 -11.89
C ILE A 142 -5.32 28.70 -11.55
N ASP A 143 -4.63 29.23 -10.54
CA ASP A 143 -3.30 28.79 -10.13
C ASP A 143 -3.32 27.32 -9.67
N ALA A 144 -4.34 26.92 -8.91
CA ALA A 144 -4.52 25.53 -8.49
C ALA A 144 -4.71 24.62 -9.70
N ARG A 145 -5.53 25.02 -10.68
CA ARG A 145 -5.73 24.25 -11.90
C ARG A 145 -4.44 24.11 -12.72
N LEU A 146 -3.68 25.20 -12.87
CA LEU A 146 -2.39 25.22 -13.59
C LEU A 146 -1.33 24.38 -12.88
N ASN A 147 -1.37 24.31 -11.55
CA ASN A 147 -0.44 23.52 -10.75
C ASN A 147 -0.95 22.10 -10.42
N ASN A 148 -2.05 21.66 -11.02
CA ASN A 148 -2.67 20.36 -10.77
C ASN A 148 -2.93 20.10 -9.27
N VAL A 149 -3.44 21.12 -8.58
CA VAL A 149 -3.89 21.07 -7.18
C VAL A 149 -5.42 21.05 -7.18
N ARG A 150 -6.01 20.04 -6.53
CA ARG A 150 -7.47 19.93 -6.35
C ARG A 150 -7.90 20.83 -5.19
N SER A 151 -8.83 21.75 -5.44
CA SER A 151 -9.45 22.60 -4.41
C SER A 151 -10.75 22.03 -3.83
N ASP A 152 -11.31 21.01 -4.48
CA ASP A 152 -12.63 20.49 -4.17
C ASP A 152 -12.56 19.29 -3.21
N ALA A 153 -13.68 19.02 -2.52
CA ALA A 153 -13.84 17.84 -1.68
C ALA A 153 -13.55 16.55 -2.47
N LEU A 154 -12.82 15.62 -1.85
CA LEU A 154 -12.51 14.32 -2.42
C LEU A 154 -13.52 13.29 -1.92
N VAL A 155 -14.22 12.64 -2.85
CA VAL A 155 -15.03 11.46 -2.57
C VAL A 155 -14.55 10.35 -3.49
N HIS A 156 -14.15 9.23 -2.89
CA HIS A 156 -13.77 8.00 -3.59
C HIS A 156 -14.74 6.89 -3.19
N PHE A 157 -15.11 6.02 -4.13
CA PHE A 157 -16.04 4.92 -3.91
C PHE A 157 -15.37 3.61 -4.32
N MET A 158 -15.19 2.71 -3.35
CA MET A 158 -14.62 1.39 -3.62
C MET A 158 -15.71 0.39 -4.02
N ASP A 159 -15.71 0.00 -5.29
CA ASP A 159 -16.76 -0.84 -5.87
C ASP A 159 -16.80 -2.27 -5.32
N ARG A 160 -18.02 -2.78 -5.16
CA ARG A 160 -18.27 -4.21 -4.97
C ARG A 160 -18.36 -4.87 -6.34
N THR A 161 -17.24 -5.38 -6.86
CA THR A 161 -17.26 -6.07 -8.16
C THR A 161 -17.83 -7.48 -8.01
N ALA A 162 -18.69 -7.90 -8.94
CA ALA A 162 -19.29 -9.25 -8.95
C ALA A 162 -18.28 -10.39 -9.20
N ALA A 163 -17.08 -10.05 -9.69
CA ALA A 163 -16.02 -11.00 -10.06
C ALA A 163 -14.67 -10.76 -9.34
N GLY A 164 -14.60 -9.80 -8.41
CA GLY A 164 -13.36 -9.50 -7.66
C GLY A 164 -12.19 -8.99 -8.51
N GLY A 165 -12.44 -8.58 -9.76
CA GLY A 165 -11.40 -8.16 -10.71
C GLY A 165 -11.29 -6.65 -10.87
N TYR A 166 -10.06 -6.17 -11.00
CA TYR A 166 -9.70 -4.76 -11.22
C TYR A 166 -9.20 -4.60 -12.68
N GLY A 167 -9.73 -3.65 -13.47
CA GLY A 167 -9.36 -3.46 -14.90
C GLY A 167 -8.49 -2.23 -15.19
N CYS A 168 -7.27 -2.43 -15.73
CA CYS A 168 -6.22 -1.45 -16.08
C CYS A 168 -6.59 -0.33 -17.09
N GLY A 169 -6.94 0.87 -16.60
CA GLY A 169 -6.95 2.17 -17.30
C GLY A 169 -6.52 3.34 -16.38
N ARG A 170 -6.65 4.62 -16.75
CA ARG A 170 -6.21 5.77 -15.90
C ARG A 170 -6.87 5.84 -14.50
N ILE A 171 -8.12 5.40 -14.37
CA ILE A 171 -8.79 5.21 -13.06
C ILE A 171 -8.08 4.07 -12.32
N HIS A 172 -7.69 3.01 -13.02
CA HIS A 172 -7.01 1.86 -12.43
C HIS A 172 -5.56 2.11 -12.00
N GLU A 173 -4.81 3.06 -12.56
CA GLU A 173 -3.45 3.31 -12.06
C GLU A 173 -3.51 3.80 -10.62
N ALA A 174 -4.44 4.72 -10.31
CA ALA A 174 -4.70 5.17 -8.95
C ALA A 174 -5.18 4.02 -8.05
N GLU A 175 -6.13 3.20 -8.51
CA GLU A 175 -6.59 2.01 -7.77
C GLU A 175 -5.45 1.00 -7.53
N CYS A 176 -4.61 0.73 -8.53
CA CYS A 176 -3.47 -0.17 -8.41
C CYS A 176 -2.44 0.34 -7.41
N LEU A 177 -2.15 1.64 -7.43
CA LEU A 177 -1.25 2.24 -6.45
C LEU A 177 -1.86 2.19 -5.05
N ALA A 178 -3.17 2.38 -4.93
CA ALA A 178 -3.89 2.25 -3.67
C ALA A 178 -3.87 0.80 -3.16
N ASP A 179 -4.16 -0.18 -4.01
CA ASP A 179 -4.09 -1.61 -3.70
C ASP A 179 -2.67 -2.02 -3.29
N ASP A 180 -1.65 -1.59 -4.05
CA ASP A 180 -0.24 -1.85 -3.76
C ASP A 180 0.15 -1.32 -2.38
N LEU A 181 -0.27 -0.10 -2.06
CA LEU A 181 0.00 0.50 -0.76
C LEU A 181 -0.83 -0.13 0.36
N ALA A 182 -2.08 -0.50 0.10
CA ALA A 182 -2.94 -1.19 1.06
C ALA A 182 -2.33 -2.54 1.46
N VAL A 183 -1.86 -3.33 0.49
CA VAL A 183 -1.21 -4.60 0.80
C VAL A 183 0.16 -4.42 1.45
N GLU A 184 0.93 -3.39 1.11
CA GLU A 184 2.20 -3.14 1.82
C GLU A 184 1.98 -2.65 3.25
N ILE A 185 0.90 -1.89 3.51
CA ILE A 185 0.49 -1.49 4.86
C ILE A 185 0.11 -2.72 5.70
N LEU A 186 -0.72 -3.62 5.16
CA LEU A 186 -1.25 -4.78 5.88
C LEU A 186 -0.31 -5.99 5.94
N ALA A 187 0.38 -6.25 4.83
CA ALA A 187 1.12 -7.47 4.54
C ALA A 187 2.46 -7.14 3.86
N PRO A 188 3.41 -6.50 4.56
CA PRO A 188 4.62 -5.97 3.94
C PRO A 188 5.36 -7.04 3.15
N ARG A 189 5.75 -6.72 1.92
CA ARG A 189 6.42 -7.67 1.03
C ARG A 189 7.66 -8.26 1.65
N SER A 190 8.43 -7.45 2.36
CA SER A 190 9.63 -7.91 3.05
C SER A 190 9.35 -8.96 4.13
N GLU A 191 8.22 -8.87 4.85
CA GLU A 191 7.83 -9.84 5.88
C GLU A 191 7.31 -11.14 5.27
N LEU A 192 6.55 -11.05 4.18
CA LEU A 192 6.10 -12.24 3.44
C LEU A 192 7.31 -13.00 2.86
N ILE A 193 8.25 -12.31 2.21
CA ILE A 193 9.48 -12.93 1.68
C ILE A 193 10.27 -13.61 2.79
N LYS A 194 10.51 -12.93 3.92
CA LYS A 194 11.20 -13.52 5.09
C LYS A 194 10.50 -14.79 5.58
N SER A 195 9.18 -14.78 5.63
CA SER A 195 8.38 -15.94 6.03
C SER A 195 8.52 -17.11 5.04
N LEU A 196 8.60 -16.83 3.74
CA LEU A 196 8.83 -17.87 2.74
C LEU A 196 10.23 -18.47 2.84
N SER A 197 11.25 -17.64 3.08
CA SER A 197 12.63 -18.10 3.24
C SER A 197 12.83 -19.04 4.43
N SER A 198 12.02 -18.94 5.49
CA SER A 198 12.13 -19.82 6.66
C SER A 198 11.68 -21.27 6.41
N PHE A 199 10.95 -21.54 5.33
CA PHE A 199 10.54 -22.92 4.98
C PHE A 199 11.60 -23.69 4.18
N GLY A 200 12.75 -23.09 3.88
CA GLY A 200 13.78 -23.69 3.04
C GLY A 200 13.45 -23.64 1.54
N PRO A 201 14.17 -24.41 0.70
CA PRO A 201 13.99 -24.34 -0.74
C PRO A 201 12.67 -25.02 -1.15
N MET A 202 11.68 -24.20 -1.50
CA MET A 202 10.39 -24.63 -2.07
C MET A 202 10.37 -24.45 -3.59
N ASP A 203 9.59 -25.25 -4.28
CA ASP A 203 9.23 -25.03 -5.68
C ASP A 203 8.24 -23.85 -5.82
N PHE A 204 7.85 -23.49 -7.04
CA PHE A 204 6.92 -22.39 -7.33
C PHE A 204 5.53 -22.65 -6.74
N SER A 205 4.99 -23.87 -6.89
CA SER A 205 3.65 -24.24 -6.43
C SER A 205 3.56 -24.27 -4.90
N GLU A 206 4.58 -24.84 -4.26
CA GLU A 206 4.77 -24.86 -2.82
C GLU A 206 4.90 -23.44 -2.26
N SER A 207 5.71 -22.59 -2.92
CA SER A 207 5.89 -21.19 -2.51
C SER A 207 4.59 -20.39 -2.65
N LEU A 208 3.83 -20.60 -3.74
CA LEU A 208 2.55 -19.93 -3.95
C LEU A 208 1.53 -20.34 -2.88
N SER A 209 1.45 -21.64 -2.57
CA SER A 209 0.55 -22.16 -1.53
C SER A 209 0.94 -21.67 -0.13
N ALA A 210 2.24 -21.62 0.18
CA ALA A 210 2.74 -21.05 1.43
C ALA A 210 2.47 -19.54 1.53
N ALA A 211 2.66 -18.80 0.43
CA ALA A 211 2.42 -17.36 0.37
C ALA A 211 0.94 -17.03 0.58
N ARG A 212 0.03 -17.73 -0.11
CA ARG A 212 -1.43 -17.59 0.06
C ARG A 212 -1.87 -17.86 1.50
N ARG A 213 -1.39 -18.95 2.09
CA ARG A 213 -1.69 -19.29 3.49
C ARG A 213 -1.20 -18.21 4.45
N THR A 214 0.01 -17.68 4.23
CA THR A 214 0.60 -16.63 5.06
C THR A 214 -0.19 -15.31 4.91
N ALA A 215 -0.50 -14.91 3.68
CA ALA A 215 -1.35 -13.76 3.34
C ALA A 215 -2.71 -13.80 4.06
N LYS A 216 -3.41 -14.94 3.99
CA LYS A 216 -4.73 -15.11 4.64
C LYS A 216 -4.61 -15.20 6.16
N ARG A 217 -3.77 -16.09 6.69
CA ARG A 217 -3.78 -16.45 8.12
C ARG A 217 -3.00 -15.49 9.00
N ARG A 218 -1.83 -15.01 8.54
CA ARG A 218 -0.97 -14.15 9.33
C ARG A 218 -1.31 -12.68 9.13
N PHE A 219 -1.42 -12.26 7.87
CA PHE A 219 -1.71 -10.85 7.55
C PHE A 219 -3.21 -10.53 7.53
N GLY A 220 -4.07 -11.55 7.45
CA GLY A 220 -5.52 -11.37 7.54
C GLY A 220 -6.13 -10.77 6.29
N LEU A 221 -5.52 -10.98 5.11
CA LEU A 221 -6.02 -10.51 3.82
C LEU A 221 -7.25 -11.30 3.35
N PRO A 222 -8.19 -10.68 2.61
CA PRO A 222 -9.25 -11.37 1.88
C PRO A 222 -8.68 -12.40 0.90
N GLU A 223 -9.46 -13.42 0.57
CA GLU A 223 -9.01 -14.53 -0.30
C GLU A 223 -8.52 -14.06 -1.68
N THR A 224 -9.32 -13.27 -2.38
CA THR A 224 -8.98 -12.74 -3.71
C THR A 224 -7.71 -11.89 -3.68
N ILE A 225 -7.57 -11.02 -2.68
CA ILE A 225 -6.39 -10.16 -2.48
C ILE A 225 -5.17 -10.99 -2.12
N ALA A 226 -5.32 -11.98 -1.23
CA ALA A 226 -4.25 -12.88 -0.85
C ALA A 226 -3.74 -13.69 -2.05
N ASP A 227 -4.63 -14.15 -2.92
CA ASP A 227 -4.28 -14.89 -4.12
C ASP A 227 -3.51 -14.04 -5.12
N TRP A 228 -4.02 -12.84 -5.43
CA TRP A 228 -3.34 -11.88 -6.28
C TRP A 228 -1.96 -11.51 -5.72
N TYR A 229 -1.91 -11.14 -4.45
CA TYR A 229 -0.69 -10.68 -3.79
C TYR A 229 0.37 -11.78 -3.71
N ALA A 230 -0.02 -12.99 -3.29
CA ALA A 230 0.87 -14.14 -3.24
C ALA A 230 1.43 -14.49 -4.62
N ASN A 231 0.59 -14.48 -5.66
CA ASN A 231 1.00 -14.74 -7.02
C ASN A 231 2.08 -13.73 -7.47
N ARG A 232 1.82 -12.44 -7.28
CA ARG A 232 2.75 -11.37 -7.63
C ARG A 232 4.10 -11.51 -6.92
N VAL A 233 4.10 -11.75 -5.60
CA VAL A 233 5.35 -11.89 -4.83
C VAL A 233 6.15 -13.11 -5.26
N VAL A 234 5.51 -14.28 -5.42
CA VAL A 234 6.21 -15.51 -5.80
C VAL A 234 6.73 -15.44 -7.23
N TRP A 235 5.97 -14.88 -8.16
CA TRP A 235 6.46 -14.61 -9.53
C TRP A 235 7.71 -13.73 -9.53
N GLN A 236 7.74 -12.66 -8.75
CA GLN A 236 8.90 -11.78 -8.67
C GLN A 236 10.12 -12.45 -8.02
N LEU A 237 9.91 -13.39 -7.10
CA LEU A 237 10.99 -14.14 -6.45
C LEU A 237 11.59 -15.22 -7.34
N LYS A 238 10.77 -15.88 -8.17
CA LYS A 238 11.15 -17.12 -8.87
C LYS A 238 11.15 -17.02 -10.39
N GLY A 239 10.57 -15.97 -10.98
CA GLY A 239 10.44 -15.82 -12.43
C GLY A 239 9.35 -16.68 -13.07
N GLY A 240 8.47 -17.30 -12.26
CA GLY A 240 7.40 -18.20 -12.72
C GLY A 240 7.70 -19.69 -12.48
N PRO A 241 6.76 -20.58 -12.83
CA PRO A 241 7.00 -22.02 -12.78
C PRO A 241 8.03 -22.42 -13.83
N SER A 242 9.02 -23.20 -13.42
CA SER A 242 10.04 -23.82 -14.29
C SER A 242 9.39 -24.78 -15.29
N SER A 243 10.09 -25.07 -16.38
CA SER A 243 9.60 -26.04 -17.38
C SER A 243 9.30 -27.40 -16.76
N ALA A 244 10.14 -27.87 -15.83
CA ALA A 244 9.92 -29.12 -15.10
C ALA A 244 8.58 -29.11 -14.34
N GLU A 245 8.26 -28.02 -13.65
CA GLU A 245 7.00 -27.86 -12.91
C GLU A 245 5.79 -27.75 -13.84
N ARG A 246 5.92 -27.05 -14.98
CA ARG A 246 4.83 -26.94 -15.97
C ARG A 246 4.42 -28.29 -16.55
N PHE A 247 5.35 -29.24 -16.61
CA PHE A 247 5.11 -30.60 -17.11
C PHE A 247 4.96 -31.64 -15.99
N GLY A 248 4.86 -31.22 -14.72
CA GLY A 248 4.63 -32.12 -13.59
C GLY A 248 5.84 -32.98 -13.19
N PHE A 249 7.03 -32.67 -13.68
CA PHE A 249 8.27 -33.30 -13.21
C PHE A 249 8.70 -32.62 -11.91
N GLY A 250 8.19 -33.13 -10.78
CA GLY A 250 8.66 -32.72 -9.44
C GLY A 250 10.17 -32.95 -9.28
N ARG A 251 10.80 -32.19 -8.37
CA ARG A 251 12.24 -32.14 -8.06
C ARG A 251 13.05 -33.31 -8.67
N TRP A 252 13.61 -33.09 -9.85
CA TRP A 252 14.72 -33.91 -10.31
C TRP A 252 15.92 -33.55 -9.44
N SER A 253 16.20 -34.38 -8.45
CA SER A 253 17.43 -34.34 -7.68
C SER A 253 18.58 -34.67 -8.63
N SER A 254 19.19 -33.67 -9.25
CA SER A 254 20.48 -33.89 -9.89
C SER A 254 21.49 -34.30 -8.80
N PRO A 255 22.30 -35.35 -9.00
CA PRO A 255 23.35 -35.72 -8.06
C PRO A 255 24.32 -34.56 -7.90
N GLN A 256 24.75 -34.33 -6.66
CA GLN A 256 25.72 -33.31 -6.28
C GLN A 256 26.94 -33.31 -7.21
N SER A 257 27.18 -32.21 -7.93
CA SER A 257 28.54 -31.82 -8.30
C SER A 257 29.09 -30.95 -7.17
N SER A 258 29.74 -31.61 -6.22
CA SER A 258 30.61 -30.99 -5.24
C SER A 258 31.72 -30.22 -5.95
N VAL A 259 31.60 -28.89 -6.03
CA VAL A 259 32.78 -28.04 -6.21
C VAL A 259 33.28 -27.71 -4.81
N VAL A 260 34.23 -28.53 -4.37
CA VAL A 260 35.06 -28.28 -3.20
C VAL A 260 35.93 -27.05 -3.52
N PHE A 261 35.66 -25.91 -2.88
CA PHE A 261 36.67 -24.85 -2.78
C PHE A 261 37.64 -25.26 -1.66
N SER A 262 38.76 -25.85 -2.06
CA SER A 262 39.88 -26.16 -1.18
C SER A 262 40.70 -24.89 -0.95
N ALA A 263 40.88 -24.54 0.33
CA ALA A 263 41.88 -23.59 0.80
C ALA A 263 43.19 -24.33 1.11
N ALA A 264 44.32 -23.80 0.63
CA ALA A 264 45.70 -23.92 1.14
C ALA A 264 46.64 -23.42 0.01
N ASP A 265 47.20 -22.22 0.09
CA ASP A 265 48.44 -21.82 0.80
C ASP A 265 49.71 -21.98 -0.05
N GLY A 266 50.51 -20.91 -0.15
CA GLY A 266 51.77 -20.94 -0.90
C GLY A 266 52.53 -19.62 -1.13
N ASN A 267 52.61 -18.77 -0.11
CA ASN A 267 53.74 -17.90 0.29
C ASN A 267 54.82 -17.50 -0.77
N ARG A 268 55.05 -16.19 -0.96
CA ARG A 268 56.42 -15.62 -1.04
C ARG A 268 56.48 -14.14 -0.65
N THR A 269 57.37 -13.92 0.31
CA THR A 269 57.85 -12.70 0.96
C THR A 269 58.64 -11.76 0.05
N SER A 270 58.55 -10.45 0.29
CA SER A 270 59.70 -9.63 0.74
C SER A 270 59.33 -8.14 0.87
N ASN A 271 59.58 -7.60 2.08
CA ASN A 271 60.00 -6.25 2.49
C ASN A 271 59.83 -5.06 1.52
N ASP A 272 59.28 -3.95 2.00
CA ASP A 272 60.13 -2.79 2.34
C ASP A 272 59.42 -1.75 3.22
N ASP A 273 60.24 -0.95 3.89
CA ASP A 273 60.02 -0.08 5.04
C ASP A 273 59.07 1.13 4.86
N GLY A 274 58.46 1.56 5.96
CA GLY A 274 57.69 2.81 5.98
C GLY A 274 57.00 3.16 7.30
N LYS A 275 57.77 3.35 8.38
CA LYS A 275 57.30 4.03 9.60
C LYS A 275 56.80 5.44 9.27
N GLN A 276 55.59 5.81 9.68
CA GLN A 276 55.39 7.06 10.44
C GLN A 276 54.06 7.13 11.18
N SER A 277 54.20 7.21 12.50
CA SER A 277 53.23 7.66 13.50
C SER A 277 52.98 9.17 13.37
N CYS A 278 51.74 9.65 13.58
CA CYS A 278 51.41 10.63 14.63
C CYS A 278 49.95 11.15 14.59
N ARG A 279 49.31 11.12 15.77
CA ARG A 279 48.46 12.17 16.43
C ARG A 279 47.16 12.59 15.71
N LYS A 280 45.95 12.43 16.27
CA LYS A 280 45.35 13.01 17.51
C LYS A 280 45.64 14.51 17.72
N HIS A 281 44.66 15.35 17.38
CA HIS A 281 44.23 16.59 18.06
C HIS A 281 42.77 16.81 17.60
N GLU A 282 41.82 16.72 18.53
CA GLU A 282 41.03 17.84 19.10
C GLU A 282 39.91 18.33 18.18
#